data_AF-A0A925ZQA4-F1
#
_entry.id   AF-A0A925ZQA4-F1
#
_cell.length_a   1.000
_cell.length_b   1.000
_cell.length_c   1.000
_cell.angle_alpha   90.00
_cell.angle_beta   90.00
_cell.angle_gamma   90.00
#
_symmetry.space_group_name_H-M   'P 1'
#
loop_
_entity.id
_entity.type
_entity.pdbx_description
1 polymer ?
#
loop_
_entity_poly.entity_id
_entity_poly.type
_entity_poly.pdbx_seq_one_letter_code
_entity_poly.pdbx_strand_id
1 'polypeptide(L)'
;MTDATPSTSHVPGPVRRKRSRKRGRHDRQHGVAVLLVLACLAILAPFTATFNFQARVDWQSAVNVRDEIAARNIQRGAVQLSLLLFEIQRLVFNQRQFRDLMGTMDITQVAPYLMSVFGTADGAEGLGDLAGIDTTALSELAIVGGSFEFRVTAESGKINVNCMAKQGKATDKDNPAGRMVETVEAMMSPTLYDPLFEEEKSDGQYYARTDIVRAMADYIDDDRQRFDLIKLRSGSAQENDRYGELFDPYLPRNARIDSIDELHLVAGIDDDWMKAFGPELTVYGGCKVNLNFASAEQIALVIRHAVSAADRPKTEGEQFMLKTMPLANYVVDMREYNLFEKLKDFKELVGKPDEYVNPMLALGQDSSQSQQLPRIPDGIEVREKGSKEGADDVFGGLDEVATVAPERIYRVEIITTVGAVNKRLQAVYDMNYARAQSQGKGAWLYVRED
;
A
#
# COMPACT_ATOMS: atom_id res chain seq x y z
N MET A 1 50.85 -70.73 60.38
CA MET A 1 51.28 -72.01 59.80
C MET A 1 52.16 -71.67 58.62
N THR A 2 53.48 -71.44 58.79
CA THR A 2 54.56 -72.48 58.83
C THR A 2 54.34 -73.45 57.68
N ASP A 3 55.17 -73.57 56.65
CA ASP A 3 56.63 -73.68 56.49
C ASP A 3 56.85 -73.80 54.96
N ALA A 4 58.00 -73.85 54.31
CA ALA A 4 59.40 -73.57 54.56
C ALA A 4 60.05 -73.51 53.16
N THR A 5 61.09 -72.69 53.05
CA THR A 5 62.11 -72.55 51.98
C THR A 5 62.92 -73.85 51.73
N PRO A 6 64.04 -73.87 50.95
CA PRO A 6 64.34 -73.40 49.59
C PRO A 6 65.14 -74.47 48.77
N SER A 7 65.55 -74.18 47.51
CA SER A 7 66.88 -74.63 47.06
C SER A 7 67.50 -73.72 45.98
N THR A 8 68.67 -73.24 46.37
CA THR A 8 69.84 -72.70 45.63
C THR A 8 70.20 -73.54 44.39
N SER A 9 70.89 -73.13 43.32
CA SER A 9 71.81 -72.02 43.02
C SER A 9 72.28 -72.23 41.56
N HIS A 10 72.59 -71.17 40.79
CA HIS A 10 73.89 -70.94 40.11
C HIS A 10 73.75 -69.86 39.03
N VAL A 11 74.64 -68.88 39.07
CA VAL A 11 74.91 -67.91 37.98
C VAL A 11 76.16 -68.40 37.23
N PRO A 12 76.17 -68.31 35.89
CA PRO A 12 77.29 -67.59 35.27
C PRO A 12 76.82 -66.63 34.16
N GLY A 13 77.65 -65.60 33.93
CA GLY A 13 77.41 -64.43 33.09
C GLY A 13 77.37 -64.65 31.56
N PRO A 14 77.49 -63.56 30.77
CA PRO A 14 76.68 -63.33 29.58
C PRO A 14 77.22 -64.02 28.32
N VAL A 15 76.36 -64.79 27.64
CA VAL A 15 76.67 -65.34 26.31
C VAL A 15 76.23 -64.34 25.23
N ARG A 16 77.22 -63.61 24.72
CA ARG A 16 77.12 -62.69 23.59
C ARG A 16 76.86 -63.47 22.30
N ARG A 17 75.60 -63.75 21.98
CA ARG A 17 75.19 -64.30 20.67
C ARG A 17 74.85 -63.16 19.70
N LYS A 18 75.79 -62.83 18.81
CA LYS A 18 75.51 -62.18 17.53
C LYS A 18 74.51 -63.05 16.77
N ARG A 19 73.25 -62.63 16.66
CA ARG A 19 72.30 -63.16 15.67
C ARG A 19 71.93 -62.07 14.69
N SER A 20 72.15 -62.42 13.43
CA SER A 20 72.06 -61.62 12.23
C SER A 20 70.76 -60.82 12.13
N ARG A 21 70.91 -59.52 11.80
CA ARG A 21 69.87 -58.74 11.15
C ARG A 21 69.42 -59.45 9.86
N LYS A 22 68.32 -60.21 9.91
CA LYS A 22 67.44 -60.32 8.76
C LYS A 22 66.56 -59.07 8.77
N ARG A 23 67.03 -58.01 8.11
CA ARG A 23 66.18 -56.90 7.69
C ARG A 23 65.11 -57.51 6.77
N GLY A 24 63.90 -57.69 7.32
CA GLY A 24 62.72 -58.00 6.52
C GLY A 24 62.56 -56.94 5.45
N ARG A 25 62.77 -57.32 4.20
CA ARG A 25 62.55 -56.49 3.03
C ARG A 25 61.06 -56.58 2.69
N HIS A 26 60.20 -56.12 3.60
CA HIS A 26 58.74 -56.21 3.46
C HIS A 26 57.97 -54.98 3.98
N ASP A 27 58.65 -53.82 4.12
CA ASP A 27 58.04 -52.57 4.65
C ASP A 27 58.03 -51.39 3.65
N ARG A 28 58.57 -51.57 2.44
CA ARG A 28 58.63 -50.48 1.44
C ARG A 28 57.39 -50.37 0.56
N GLN A 29 56.53 -51.38 0.55
CA GLN A 29 55.29 -51.37 -0.23
C GLN A 29 54.15 -50.60 0.47
N HIS A 30 54.14 -50.57 1.81
CA HIS A 30 53.13 -49.85 2.58
C HIS A 30 53.25 -48.33 2.46
N GLY A 31 54.46 -47.77 2.39
CA GLY A 31 54.66 -46.31 2.22
C GLY A 31 54.23 -45.78 0.85
N VAL A 32 54.48 -46.55 -0.22
CA VAL A 32 54.05 -46.18 -1.58
C VAL A 32 52.53 -46.31 -1.73
N ALA A 33 51.93 -47.34 -1.13
CA ALA A 33 50.48 -47.50 -1.12
C ALA A 33 49.76 -46.33 -0.41
N VAL A 34 50.29 -45.88 0.74
CA VAL A 34 49.72 -44.73 1.47
C VAL A 34 49.85 -43.43 0.66
N LEU A 35 50.99 -43.20 0.00
CA LEU A 35 51.17 -42.00 -0.85
C LEU A 35 50.23 -42.00 -2.06
N LEU A 36 50.00 -43.17 -2.68
CA LEU A 36 49.06 -43.30 -3.78
C LEU A 36 47.62 -43.03 -3.31
N VAL A 37 47.23 -43.57 -2.16
CA VAL A 37 45.91 -43.31 -1.56
C VAL A 37 45.74 -41.83 -1.21
N LEU A 38 46.75 -41.19 -0.63
CA LEU A 38 46.70 -39.76 -0.32
C LEU A 38 46.63 -38.89 -1.57
N ALA A 39 47.35 -39.24 -2.64
CA ALA A 39 47.25 -38.55 -3.93
C ALA A 39 45.85 -38.73 -4.55
N CYS A 40 45.28 -39.94 -4.50
CA CYS A 40 43.91 -40.19 -4.94
C CYS A 40 42.88 -39.41 -4.12
N LEU A 41 43.02 -39.37 -2.79
CA LEU A 41 42.13 -38.60 -1.91
C LEU A 41 42.28 -37.09 -2.14
N ALA A 42 43.49 -36.60 -2.34
CA ALA A 42 43.76 -35.20 -2.64
C ALA A 42 43.10 -34.75 -3.96
N ILE A 43 42.95 -35.67 -4.92
CA ILE A 43 42.23 -35.40 -6.18
C ILE A 43 40.71 -35.56 -5.98
N LEU A 44 40.23 -36.60 -5.28
CA LEU A 44 38.80 -36.87 -5.10
C LEU A 44 38.09 -35.86 -4.19
N ALA A 45 38.79 -35.35 -3.16
CA ALA A 45 38.23 -34.40 -2.21
C ALA A 45 37.67 -33.12 -2.87
N PRO A 46 38.41 -32.39 -3.73
CA PRO A 46 37.87 -31.21 -4.40
C PRO A 46 36.71 -31.55 -5.36
N PHE A 47 36.79 -32.65 -6.12
CA PHE A 47 35.66 -33.07 -6.98
C PHE A 47 34.39 -33.34 -6.18
N THR A 48 34.51 -34.03 -5.04
CA THR A 48 33.36 -34.33 -4.17
C THR A 48 32.80 -33.05 -3.54
N ALA A 49 33.67 -32.13 -3.13
CA ALA A 49 33.27 -30.83 -2.58
C ALA A 49 32.53 -29.98 -3.63
N THR A 50 33.06 -29.89 -4.86
CA THR A 50 32.42 -29.16 -5.96
C THR A 50 31.09 -29.77 -6.34
N PHE A 51 31.00 -31.10 -6.44
CA PHE A 51 29.73 -31.78 -6.73
C PHE A 51 28.69 -31.53 -5.62
N ASN A 52 29.09 -31.59 -4.35
CA ASN A 52 28.18 -31.30 -3.23
C ASN A 52 27.69 -29.84 -3.27
N PHE A 53 28.58 -28.90 -3.55
CA PHE A 53 28.23 -27.49 -3.69
C PHE A 53 27.24 -27.26 -4.85
N GLN A 54 27.55 -27.79 -6.04
CA GLN A 54 26.68 -27.69 -7.22
C GLN A 54 25.31 -28.34 -6.95
N ALA A 55 25.28 -29.56 -6.42
CA ALA A 55 24.04 -30.24 -6.09
C ALA A 55 23.18 -29.47 -5.07
N ARG A 56 23.80 -28.78 -4.10
CA ARG A 56 23.08 -27.93 -3.15
C ARG A 56 22.51 -26.69 -3.81
N VAL A 57 23.28 -26.01 -4.66
CA VAL A 57 22.83 -24.83 -5.40
C VAL A 57 21.69 -25.20 -6.34
N ASP A 58 21.82 -26.31 -7.08
CA ASP A 58 20.78 -26.79 -8.00
C ASP A 58 19.50 -27.18 -7.23
N TRP A 59 19.65 -27.85 -6.08
CA TRP A 59 18.51 -28.17 -5.23
C TRP A 59 17.82 -26.91 -4.70
N GLN A 60 18.57 -25.92 -4.22
CA GLN A 60 18.01 -24.63 -3.77
C GLN A 60 17.33 -23.88 -4.92
N SER A 61 17.92 -23.86 -6.11
CA SER A 61 17.30 -23.25 -7.29
C SER A 61 16.00 -23.96 -7.67
N ALA A 62 15.96 -25.29 -7.62
CA ALA A 62 14.75 -26.05 -7.92
C ALA A 62 13.64 -25.80 -6.89
N VAL A 63 13.99 -25.69 -5.59
CA VAL A 63 13.06 -25.32 -4.52
C VAL A 63 12.51 -23.91 -4.75
N ASN A 64 13.36 -22.93 -5.05
CA ASN A 64 12.92 -21.55 -5.30
C ASN A 64 11.96 -21.46 -6.50
N VAL A 65 12.24 -22.17 -7.60
CA VAL A 65 11.34 -22.20 -8.77
C VAL A 65 10.00 -22.86 -8.45
N ARG A 66 10.02 -23.97 -7.69
CA ARG A 66 8.78 -24.63 -7.23
C ARG A 66 7.96 -23.68 -6.36
N ASP A 67 8.60 -23.03 -5.40
CA ASP A 67 7.97 -22.13 -4.44
C ASP A 67 7.42 -20.87 -5.14
N GLU A 68 8.13 -20.34 -6.15
CA GLU A 68 7.66 -19.24 -6.99
C GLU A 68 6.39 -19.60 -7.79
N ILE A 69 6.36 -20.78 -8.41
CA ILE A 69 5.18 -21.25 -9.14
C ILE A 69 4.00 -21.43 -8.19
N ALA A 70 4.23 -22.00 -7.00
CA ALA A 70 3.21 -22.15 -5.97
C ALA A 70 2.69 -20.78 -5.51
N ALA A 71 3.56 -19.82 -5.22
CA ALA A 71 3.18 -18.47 -4.83
C ALA A 71 2.31 -17.78 -5.88
N ARG A 72 2.70 -17.85 -7.16
CA ARG A 72 1.90 -17.26 -8.26
C ARG A 72 0.52 -17.91 -8.39
N ASN A 73 0.40 -19.21 -8.17
CA ASN A 73 -0.90 -19.88 -8.21
C ASN A 73 -1.79 -19.49 -7.02
N ILE A 74 -1.21 -19.35 -5.83
CA ILE A 74 -1.92 -18.83 -4.65
C ILE A 74 -2.41 -17.41 -4.91
N GLN A 75 -1.56 -16.53 -5.44
CA GLN A 75 -1.94 -15.16 -5.82
C GLN A 75 -3.12 -15.15 -6.80
N ARG A 76 -3.06 -15.97 -7.86
CA ARG A 76 -4.16 -16.09 -8.82
C ARG A 76 -5.45 -16.56 -8.16
N GLY A 77 -5.37 -17.53 -7.25
CA GLY A 77 -6.51 -18.00 -6.46
C GLY A 77 -7.10 -16.87 -5.61
N ALA A 78 -6.27 -16.12 -4.89
CA ALA A 78 -6.69 -14.98 -4.08
C ALA A 78 -7.33 -13.85 -4.91
N VAL A 79 -6.80 -13.56 -6.11
CA VAL A 79 -7.39 -12.61 -7.05
C VAL A 79 -8.80 -13.07 -7.47
N GLN A 80 -8.99 -14.35 -7.81
CA GLN A 80 -10.31 -14.86 -8.17
C GLN A 80 -11.30 -14.82 -6.99
N LEU A 81 -10.83 -15.14 -5.79
CA LEU A 81 -11.64 -15.06 -4.57
C LEU A 81 -12.06 -13.61 -4.27
N SER A 82 -11.18 -12.63 -4.53
CA SER A 82 -11.52 -11.20 -4.38
C SER A 82 -12.68 -10.76 -5.28
N LEU A 83 -12.83 -11.36 -6.49
CA LEU A 83 -13.97 -11.08 -7.35
C LEU A 83 -15.29 -11.53 -6.72
N LEU A 84 -15.28 -12.64 -5.97
CA LEU A 84 -16.46 -13.08 -5.22
C LEU A 84 -16.81 -12.09 -4.10
N LEU A 85 -15.81 -11.53 -3.41
CA LEU A 85 -16.04 -10.48 -2.41
C LEU A 85 -16.67 -9.23 -3.02
N PHE A 86 -16.19 -8.79 -4.19
CA PHE A 86 -16.80 -7.64 -4.87
C PHE A 86 -18.23 -7.95 -5.36
N GLU A 87 -18.53 -9.20 -5.69
CA GLU A 87 -19.91 -9.58 -6.00
C GLU A 87 -20.79 -9.59 -4.73
N ILE A 88 -20.26 -9.98 -3.56
CA ILE A 88 -20.94 -9.83 -2.26
C ILE A 88 -21.22 -8.35 -1.96
N GLN A 89 -20.24 -7.46 -2.18
CA GLN A 89 -20.44 -6.01 -2.06
C GLN A 89 -21.63 -5.55 -2.91
N ARG A 90 -21.71 -6.02 -4.15
CA ARG A 90 -22.79 -5.67 -5.08
C ARG A 90 -24.15 -6.24 -4.66
N LEU A 91 -24.18 -7.50 -4.24
CA LEU A 91 -25.41 -8.26 -4.01
C LEU A 91 -25.94 -8.14 -2.59
N VAL A 92 -25.13 -7.76 -1.60
CA VAL A 92 -25.51 -7.70 -0.19
C VAL A 92 -25.37 -6.28 0.33
N PHE A 93 -24.15 -5.74 0.39
CA PHE A 93 -23.87 -4.43 1.00
C PHE A 93 -24.51 -3.26 0.26
N ASN A 94 -24.68 -3.37 -1.07
CA ASN A 94 -25.38 -2.36 -1.87
C ASN A 94 -26.91 -2.51 -1.86
N GLN A 95 -27.47 -3.56 -1.24
CA GLN A 95 -28.92 -3.68 -1.11
C GLN A 95 -29.46 -2.80 0.00
N ARG A 96 -30.56 -2.10 -0.30
CA ARG A 96 -31.24 -1.24 0.67
C ARG A 96 -31.67 -1.99 1.94
N GLN A 97 -32.20 -3.20 1.79
CA GLN A 97 -32.65 -4.02 2.94
C GLN A 97 -31.53 -4.32 3.93
N PHE A 98 -30.33 -4.62 3.43
CA PHE A 98 -29.17 -4.87 4.28
C PHE A 98 -28.72 -3.59 4.99
N ARG A 99 -28.66 -2.47 4.25
CA ARG A 99 -28.30 -1.15 4.81
C ARG A 99 -29.28 -0.67 5.88
N ASP A 100 -30.57 -0.88 5.67
CA ASP A 100 -31.61 -0.51 6.65
C ASP A 100 -31.47 -1.33 7.95
N LEU A 101 -30.89 -2.55 7.90
CA LEU A 101 -30.71 -3.43 9.06
C LEU A 101 -29.36 -3.25 9.76
N MET A 102 -28.27 -3.19 9.00
CA MET A 102 -26.89 -3.22 9.50
C MET A 102 -26.19 -1.86 9.45
N GLY A 103 -26.86 -0.83 8.92
CA GLY A 103 -26.24 0.45 8.60
C GLY A 103 -25.48 0.41 7.27
N THR A 104 -24.92 1.54 6.88
CA THR A 104 -24.08 1.61 5.68
C THR A 104 -22.67 1.14 5.98
N MET A 105 -22.34 -0.02 5.40
CA MET A 105 -21.02 -0.66 5.49
C MET A 105 -20.44 -0.87 4.10
N ASP A 106 -19.12 -1.02 4.04
CA ASP A 106 -18.41 -1.40 2.82
C ASP A 106 -17.59 -2.68 3.02
N ILE A 107 -17.45 -3.46 1.96
CA ILE A 107 -16.65 -4.68 1.94
C ILE A 107 -15.21 -4.45 2.41
N THR A 108 -14.63 -3.24 2.26
CA THR A 108 -13.28 -2.94 2.76
C THR A 108 -13.12 -3.15 4.26
N GLN A 109 -14.20 -2.97 5.04
CA GLN A 109 -14.17 -3.11 6.50
C GLN A 109 -14.07 -4.58 6.95
N VAL A 110 -14.51 -5.52 6.11
CA VAL A 110 -14.62 -6.95 6.47
C VAL A 110 -13.79 -7.88 5.58
N ALA A 111 -13.40 -7.44 4.39
CA ALA A 111 -12.71 -8.29 3.41
C ALA A 111 -11.39 -8.88 3.91
N PRO A 112 -10.49 -8.15 4.60
CA PRO A 112 -9.27 -8.76 5.13
C PRO A 112 -9.56 -9.95 6.05
N TYR A 113 -10.57 -9.83 6.92
CA TYR A 113 -11.00 -10.90 7.82
C TYR A 113 -11.66 -12.09 7.11
N LEU A 114 -12.47 -11.83 6.08
CA LEU A 114 -13.07 -12.90 5.28
C LEU A 114 -12.01 -13.66 4.46
N MET A 115 -10.99 -12.96 3.97
CA MET A 115 -9.92 -13.57 3.18
C MET A 115 -8.89 -14.29 4.04
N SER A 116 -8.65 -13.84 5.27
CA SER A 116 -7.65 -14.43 6.16
C SER A 116 -7.94 -15.91 6.45
N VAL A 117 -9.22 -16.32 6.48
CA VAL A 117 -9.64 -17.72 6.64
C VAL A 117 -8.99 -18.65 5.60
N PHE A 118 -8.80 -18.17 4.38
CA PHE A 118 -8.17 -18.93 3.30
C PHE A 118 -6.65 -18.74 3.25
N GLY A 119 -6.16 -17.64 3.83
CA GLY A 119 -4.76 -17.24 3.77
C GLY A 119 -3.87 -17.91 4.81
N THR A 120 -4.36 -18.07 6.05
CA THR A 120 -3.63 -18.70 7.16
C THR A 120 -4.57 -19.51 8.04
N ALA A 121 -4.03 -20.53 8.73
CA ALA A 121 -4.80 -21.29 9.73
C ALA A 121 -5.30 -20.37 10.87
N ASP A 122 -4.43 -19.47 11.35
CA ASP A 122 -4.75 -18.47 12.38
C ASP A 122 -5.88 -17.52 11.96
N GLY A 123 -6.01 -17.25 10.65
CA GLY A 123 -7.07 -16.39 10.12
C GLY A 123 -8.47 -17.00 10.27
N ALA A 124 -8.58 -18.33 10.29
CA ALA A 124 -9.84 -19.02 10.56
C ALA A 124 -10.23 -18.92 12.04
N GLU A 125 -9.26 -19.05 12.95
CA GLU A 125 -9.48 -18.89 14.41
C GLU A 125 -9.98 -17.49 14.75
N GLY A 126 -9.35 -16.45 14.19
CA GLY A 126 -9.75 -15.05 14.43
C GLY A 126 -11.19 -14.73 13.99
N LEU A 127 -11.70 -15.37 12.93
CA LEU A 127 -13.10 -15.21 12.52
C LEU A 127 -14.06 -15.98 13.44
N GLY A 128 -13.64 -17.12 13.99
CA GLY A 128 -14.40 -17.87 14.99
C GLY A 128 -14.64 -17.09 16.26
N ASP A 129 -13.59 -16.45 16.76
CA ASP A 129 -13.65 -15.62 17.97
C ASP A 129 -14.57 -14.41 17.77
N LEU A 130 -14.58 -13.82 16.57
CA LEU A 130 -15.42 -12.67 16.24
C LEU A 130 -16.89 -13.04 16.01
N ALA A 131 -17.15 -14.15 15.29
CA ALA A 131 -18.49 -14.55 14.88
C ALA A 131 -19.16 -15.56 15.83
N GLY A 132 -18.42 -16.11 16.81
CA GLY A 132 -18.90 -17.13 17.74
C GLY A 132 -19.25 -18.46 17.07
N ILE A 133 -18.58 -18.79 15.95
CA ILE A 133 -18.84 -20.00 15.15
C ILE A 133 -17.76 -21.05 15.36
N ASP A 134 -18.11 -22.33 15.23
CA ASP A 134 -17.14 -23.43 15.21
C ASP A 134 -16.31 -23.36 13.91
N THR A 135 -15.02 -23.05 14.06
CA THR A 135 -14.07 -22.82 12.97
C THR A 135 -13.33 -24.08 12.55
N THR A 136 -13.60 -25.23 13.16
CA THR A 136 -12.90 -26.48 12.83
C THR A 136 -13.05 -26.83 11.35
N ALA A 137 -14.21 -26.55 10.75
CA ALA A 137 -14.44 -26.75 9.32
C ALA A 137 -13.81 -25.65 8.43
N LEU A 138 -13.51 -24.48 9.00
CA LEU A 138 -12.92 -23.35 8.28
C LEU A 138 -11.40 -23.42 8.24
N SER A 139 -10.76 -23.98 9.27
CA SER A 139 -9.31 -24.21 9.27
C SER A 139 -8.87 -25.21 8.19
N GLU A 140 -9.76 -26.14 7.80
CA GLU A 140 -9.55 -27.04 6.65
C GLU A 140 -9.55 -26.32 5.28
N LEU A 141 -10.09 -25.09 5.20
CA LEU A 141 -10.09 -24.29 3.98
C LEU A 141 -8.78 -23.50 3.77
N ALA A 142 -7.95 -23.39 4.81
CA ALA A 142 -6.68 -22.69 4.73
C ALA A 142 -5.71 -23.40 3.76
N ILE A 143 -4.95 -22.60 3.01
CA ILE A 143 -4.00 -23.14 2.04
C ILE A 143 -2.87 -23.90 2.75
N VAL A 144 -2.51 -25.06 2.19
CA VAL A 144 -1.37 -25.87 2.65
C VAL A 144 -0.13 -25.55 1.84
N GLY A 145 1.00 -25.33 2.52
CA GLY A 145 2.30 -25.13 1.86
C GLY A 145 2.58 -23.69 1.42
N GLY A 146 1.79 -22.73 1.88
CA GLY A 146 1.98 -21.30 1.66
C GLY A 146 0.92 -20.49 2.41
N SER A 147 1.03 -19.16 2.35
CA SER A 147 0.02 -18.25 2.89
C SER A 147 -0.15 -17.03 1.99
N PHE A 148 -1.26 -16.34 2.16
CA PHE A 148 -1.41 -14.99 1.61
C PHE A 148 -2.09 -14.05 2.59
N GLU A 149 -1.71 -12.78 2.51
CA GLU A 149 -2.37 -11.66 3.16
C GLU A 149 -3.13 -10.87 2.09
N PHE A 150 -4.36 -10.47 2.40
CA PHE A 150 -5.19 -9.67 1.51
C PHE A 150 -5.47 -8.31 2.14
N ARG A 151 -5.16 -7.25 1.40
CA ARG A 151 -5.50 -5.87 1.76
C ARG A 151 -6.33 -5.27 0.66
N VAL A 152 -7.33 -4.50 1.04
CA VAL A 152 -8.18 -3.78 0.10
C VAL A 152 -8.38 -2.35 0.59
N THR A 153 -8.26 -1.40 -0.32
CA THR A 153 -8.48 0.02 -0.07
C THR A 153 -9.37 0.59 -1.16
N ALA A 154 -10.29 1.48 -0.80
CA ALA A 154 -11.08 2.24 -1.75
C ALA A 154 -10.23 3.34 -2.41
N GLU A 155 -10.26 3.45 -3.73
CA GLU A 155 -9.52 4.50 -4.45
C GLU A 155 -10.30 5.82 -4.50
N SER A 156 -11.62 5.79 -4.32
CA SER A 156 -12.44 7.01 -4.43
C SER A 156 -12.25 7.99 -3.26
N GLY A 157 -11.60 7.58 -2.18
CA GLY A 157 -11.16 8.46 -1.09
C GLY A 157 -9.98 9.37 -1.46
N LYS A 158 -9.29 9.12 -2.58
CA LYS A 158 -8.13 9.90 -3.04
C LYS A 158 -8.52 10.88 -4.12
N ILE A 159 -7.66 11.86 -4.37
CA ILE A 159 -7.89 12.86 -5.42
C ILE A 159 -7.44 12.34 -6.78
N ASN A 160 -8.33 12.37 -7.77
CA ASN A 160 -7.99 11.93 -9.11
C ASN A 160 -7.26 13.04 -9.91
N VAL A 161 -5.95 12.88 -10.16
CA VAL A 161 -5.14 13.85 -10.92
C VAL A 161 -5.55 13.99 -12.39
N ASN A 162 -6.15 12.96 -12.98
CA ASN A 162 -6.69 13.01 -14.35
C ASN A 162 -7.87 14.00 -14.51
N CYS A 163 -8.34 14.58 -13.42
CA CYS A 163 -9.31 15.67 -13.44
C CYS A 163 -8.72 17.02 -13.83
N MET A 164 -7.40 17.19 -13.81
CA MET A 164 -6.72 18.35 -14.41
C MET A 164 -7.01 18.48 -15.91
N ALA A 165 -7.13 17.35 -16.63
CA ALA A 165 -7.51 17.31 -18.05
C ALA A 165 -9.01 17.54 -18.31
N LYS A 166 -9.84 17.81 -17.29
CA LYS A 166 -11.28 18.07 -17.46
C LYS A 166 -11.56 19.54 -17.24
N GLN A 167 -11.26 20.34 -18.25
CA GLN A 167 -11.44 21.78 -18.21
C GLN A 167 -12.88 22.19 -18.57
N GLY A 168 -13.49 23.02 -17.74
CA GLY A 168 -14.79 23.64 -18.03
C GLY A 168 -14.65 24.83 -18.99
N LYS A 169 -15.70 25.13 -19.77
CA LYS A 169 -15.72 26.37 -20.57
C LYS A 169 -15.69 27.59 -19.65
N ALA A 170 -15.31 28.75 -20.19
CA ALA A 170 -15.20 29.98 -19.40
C ALA A 170 -16.53 30.41 -18.74
N THR A 171 -17.64 29.99 -19.34
CA THR A 171 -19.00 30.22 -18.86
C THR A 171 -19.50 29.16 -17.90
N ASP A 172 -18.80 28.03 -17.77
CA ASP A 172 -19.26 26.91 -16.97
C ASP A 172 -18.98 27.21 -15.50
N LYS A 173 -20.00 27.01 -14.66
CA LYS A 173 -19.87 27.13 -13.20
C LYS A 173 -18.99 25.99 -12.63
N ASP A 174 -18.94 24.86 -13.33
CA ASP A 174 -18.19 23.68 -12.93
C ASP A 174 -16.88 23.57 -13.72
N ASN A 175 -15.74 23.72 -13.06
CA ASN A 175 -14.41 23.50 -13.63
C ASN A 175 -13.61 22.50 -12.77
N PRO A 176 -13.69 21.19 -13.08
CA PRO A 176 -12.95 20.16 -12.34
C PRO A 176 -11.43 20.38 -12.32
N ALA A 177 -10.85 20.85 -13.44
CA ALA A 177 -9.43 21.16 -13.51
C ALA A 177 -9.02 22.23 -12.50
N GLY A 178 -9.80 23.32 -12.40
CA GLY A 178 -9.55 24.38 -11.45
C GLY A 178 -9.62 23.93 -10.00
N ARG A 179 -10.64 23.15 -9.64
CA ARG A 179 -10.73 22.58 -8.28
C ARG A 179 -9.57 21.65 -7.96
N MET A 180 -9.11 20.88 -8.95
CA MET A 180 -7.96 20.00 -8.78
C MET A 180 -6.68 20.80 -8.50
N VAL A 181 -6.45 21.85 -9.27
CA VAL A 181 -5.32 22.79 -9.08
C VAL A 181 -5.37 23.42 -7.68
N GLU A 182 -6.52 23.98 -7.29
CA GLU A 182 -6.72 24.58 -5.96
C GLU A 182 -6.48 23.57 -4.84
N THR A 183 -6.94 22.33 -5.00
CA THR A 183 -6.79 21.27 -3.99
C THR A 183 -5.33 20.84 -3.86
N VAL A 184 -4.60 20.66 -4.97
CA VAL A 184 -3.18 20.28 -4.95
C VAL A 184 -2.32 21.42 -4.40
N GLU A 185 -2.62 22.67 -4.76
CA GLU A 185 -1.96 23.84 -4.15
C GLU A 185 -2.23 23.91 -2.65
N ALA A 186 -3.48 23.69 -2.21
CA ALA A 186 -3.84 23.66 -0.80
C ALA A 186 -3.12 22.55 -0.04
N MET A 187 -2.97 21.36 -0.65
CA MET A 187 -2.25 20.22 -0.08
C MET A 187 -0.76 20.52 0.13
N MET A 188 -0.12 21.24 -0.80
CA MET A 188 1.29 21.63 -0.69
C MET A 188 1.52 22.89 0.15
N SER A 189 0.47 23.66 0.46
CA SER A 189 0.56 24.95 1.17
C SER A 189 1.11 24.92 2.61
N PRO A 190 1.00 23.83 3.40
CA PRO A 190 1.57 23.82 4.74
C PRO A 190 3.09 24.04 4.76
N THR A 191 3.57 24.86 5.69
CA THR A 191 5.00 25.21 5.82
C THR A 191 5.90 24.01 6.13
N LEU A 192 5.34 22.92 6.67
CA LEU A 192 6.06 21.65 6.83
C LEU A 192 6.68 21.16 5.53
N TYR A 193 6.07 21.48 4.39
CA TYR A 193 6.54 21.05 3.07
C TYR A 193 7.46 22.05 2.38
N ASP A 194 7.75 23.22 2.96
CA ASP A 194 8.63 24.23 2.35
C ASP A 194 9.98 23.67 1.89
N PRO A 195 10.67 22.80 2.66
CA PRO A 195 11.93 22.20 2.23
C PRO A 195 11.84 21.47 0.88
N LEU A 196 10.68 20.89 0.54
CA LEU A 196 10.50 20.16 -0.74
C LEU A 196 10.57 21.07 -1.97
N PHE A 197 10.47 22.40 -1.81
CA PHE A 197 10.40 23.37 -2.91
C PHE A 197 11.48 24.46 -2.83
N GLU A 198 12.20 24.55 -1.72
CA GLU A 198 13.29 25.52 -1.51
C GLU A 198 14.68 24.93 -1.82
N GLU A 199 14.77 23.62 -2.00
CA GLU A 199 16.01 22.91 -2.32
C GLU A 199 16.20 22.72 -3.82
N GLU A 200 17.47 22.68 -4.25
CA GLU A 200 17.84 22.34 -5.63
C GLU A 200 17.56 20.86 -5.87
N LYS A 201 16.81 20.56 -6.93
CA LYS A 201 16.48 19.17 -7.29
C LYS A 201 17.66 18.46 -7.96
N SER A 202 17.52 17.15 -8.16
CA SER A 202 18.55 16.29 -8.75
C SER A 202 18.97 16.69 -10.17
N ASP A 203 18.12 17.45 -10.87
CA ASP A 203 18.37 18.01 -12.20
C ASP A 203 19.03 19.41 -12.17
N GLY A 204 19.37 19.91 -10.98
CA GLY A 204 20.01 21.22 -10.78
C GLY A 204 19.06 22.41 -10.91
N GLN A 205 17.74 22.18 -10.88
CA GLN A 205 16.73 23.23 -11.00
C GLN A 205 15.93 23.40 -9.71
N TYR A 206 15.36 24.59 -9.55
CA TYR A 206 14.42 24.91 -8.49
C TYR A 206 13.00 24.94 -9.05
N TYR A 207 12.05 24.38 -8.30
CA TYR A 207 10.65 24.33 -8.70
C TYR A 207 9.78 24.93 -7.60
N ALA A 208 9.11 26.03 -7.92
CA ALA A 208 8.06 26.53 -7.05
C ALA A 208 6.85 25.57 -7.10
N ARG A 209 6.02 25.61 -6.06
CA ARG A 209 4.75 24.87 -5.99
C ARG A 209 3.89 25.06 -7.23
N THR A 210 3.75 26.30 -7.68
CA THR A 210 2.96 26.67 -8.86
C THR A 210 3.56 26.14 -10.16
N ASP A 211 4.88 25.96 -10.23
CA ASP A 211 5.52 25.36 -11.40
C ASP A 211 5.23 23.87 -11.49
N ILE A 212 5.24 23.16 -10.37
CA ILE A 212 4.86 21.74 -10.31
C ILE A 212 3.39 21.56 -10.66
N VAL A 213 2.47 22.33 -10.08
CA VAL A 213 1.04 22.20 -10.42
C VAL A 213 0.77 22.49 -11.89
N ARG A 214 1.45 23.50 -12.46
CA ARG A 214 1.35 23.78 -13.90
C ARG A 214 1.90 22.64 -14.73
N ALA A 215 3.08 22.11 -14.38
CA ALA A 215 3.68 20.99 -15.09
C ALA A 215 2.81 19.73 -15.04
N MET A 216 2.14 19.47 -13.91
CA MET A 216 1.15 18.38 -13.80
C MET A 216 -0.02 18.59 -14.75
N ALA A 217 -0.56 19.81 -14.82
CA ALA A 217 -1.67 20.12 -15.71
C ALA A 217 -1.28 19.96 -17.19
N ASP A 218 -0.17 20.58 -17.61
CA ASP A 218 0.37 20.52 -18.98
C ASP A 218 0.75 19.08 -19.38
N TYR A 219 1.20 18.25 -18.44
CA TYR A 219 1.56 16.86 -18.75
C TYR A 219 0.33 15.97 -19.01
N ILE A 220 -0.81 16.27 -18.35
CA ILE A 220 -2.00 15.40 -18.29
C ILE A 220 -3.10 15.85 -19.27
N ASP A 221 -3.21 17.15 -19.57
CA ASP A 221 -4.24 17.66 -20.48
C ASP A 221 -3.96 17.29 -21.95
N ASP A 222 -4.97 17.41 -22.81
CA ASP A 222 -4.95 16.84 -24.16
C ASP A 222 -4.43 17.79 -25.24
N ASP A 223 -3.95 18.97 -24.85
CA ASP A 223 -3.50 19.99 -25.77
C ASP A 223 -1.99 20.21 -25.74
N ARG A 224 -1.53 21.41 -26.13
CA ARG A 224 -0.09 21.79 -26.18
C ARG A 224 0.07 23.23 -25.69
N GLN A 225 -0.93 23.75 -25.02
CA GLN A 225 -1.05 25.11 -24.59
C GLN A 225 -0.75 25.16 -23.11
N ARG A 226 0.18 26.03 -22.73
CA ARG A 226 0.54 26.23 -21.34
C ARG A 226 -0.68 26.56 -20.50
N PHE A 227 -0.89 25.81 -19.42
CA PHE A 227 -1.98 25.98 -18.48
C PHE A 227 -1.84 27.31 -17.71
N ASP A 228 -2.93 28.07 -17.69
CA ASP A 228 -3.05 29.36 -17.03
C ASP A 228 -3.65 29.14 -15.63
N LEU A 229 -2.82 29.23 -14.58
CA LEU A 229 -3.23 29.04 -13.18
C LEU A 229 -4.19 30.14 -12.68
N ILE A 230 -4.28 31.30 -13.36
CA ILE A 230 -5.22 32.36 -12.97
C ILE A 230 -6.59 32.07 -13.57
N LYS A 231 -6.62 31.64 -14.83
CA LYS A 231 -7.88 31.28 -15.51
C LYS A 231 -8.32 29.84 -15.24
N LEU A 232 -7.45 29.04 -14.63
CA LEU A 232 -7.60 27.63 -14.30
C LEU A 232 -7.98 26.79 -15.54
N ARG A 233 -7.28 27.02 -16.66
CA ARG A 233 -7.53 26.42 -17.98
C ARG A 233 -6.35 26.61 -18.91
N SER A 234 -6.35 25.95 -20.07
CA SER A 234 -5.37 26.14 -21.14
C SER A 234 -5.28 27.61 -21.56
N GLY A 235 -4.05 28.11 -21.64
CA GLY A 235 -3.71 29.45 -22.09
C GLY A 235 -3.62 29.56 -23.61
N SER A 236 -3.07 30.67 -24.10
CA SER A 236 -2.79 30.86 -25.53
C SER A 236 -1.32 30.61 -25.91
N ALA A 237 -0.44 30.51 -24.91
CA ALA A 237 0.98 30.24 -25.12
C ALA A 237 1.19 28.74 -25.36
N GLN A 238 2.18 28.38 -26.16
CA GLN A 238 2.58 26.98 -26.30
C GLN A 238 3.30 26.51 -25.02
N GLU A 239 3.15 25.23 -24.70
CA GLU A 239 3.99 24.55 -23.73
C GLU A 239 5.47 24.64 -24.10
N ASN A 240 6.32 24.64 -23.08
CA ASN A 240 7.75 24.55 -23.29
C ASN A 240 8.16 23.08 -23.30
N ASP A 241 8.67 22.58 -24.43
CA ASP A 241 9.07 21.17 -24.59
C ASP A 241 10.41 20.88 -23.92
N ARG A 242 10.42 20.97 -22.58
CA ARG A 242 11.62 20.73 -21.77
C ARG A 242 11.95 19.24 -21.66
N TYR A 243 10.95 18.37 -21.83
CA TYR A 243 11.14 16.92 -21.75
C TYR A 243 12.02 16.39 -22.87
N GLY A 244 11.99 17.03 -24.05
CA GLY A 244 12.89 16.75 -25.17
C GLY A 244 14.35 17.14 -24.96
N GLU A 245 14.66 17.97 -23.97
CA GLU A 245 16.01 18.48 -23.68
C GLU A 245 16.74 17.71 -22.58
N LEU A 246 16.09 16.71 -21.96
CA LEU A 246 16.65 15.89 -20.89
C LEU A 246 17.75 14.94 -21.41
N PHE A 247 18.55 14.39 -20.50
CA PHE A 247 19.57 13.39 -20.85
C PHE A 247 18.96 12.14 -21.52
N ASP A 248 17.80 11.70 -21.03
CA ASP A 248 16.95 10.69 -21.65
C ASP A 248 15.64 11.36 -22.10
N PRO A 249 15.56 11.86 -23.35
CA PRO A 249 14.41 12.62 -23.82
C PRO A 249 13.15 11.76 -23.91
N TYR A 250 12.02 12.34 -23.49
CA TYR A 250 10.69 11.80 -23.75
C TYR A 250 9.74 12.95 -24.09
N LEU A 251 8.54 12.58 -24.57
CA LEU A 251 7.48 13.54 -24.85
C LEU A 251 6.51 13.62 -23.68
N PRO A 252 5.91 14.78 -23.42
CA PRO A 252 4.82 14.86 -22.47
C PRO A 252 3.67 13.95 -22.91
N ARG A 253 2.92 13.44 -21.93
CA ARG A 253 1.90 12.42 -22.20
C ARG A 253 0.75 12.97 -23.03
N ASN A 254 0.38 14.23 -22.79
CA ASN A 254 -0.74 14.97 -23.39
C ASN A 254 -2.03 14.14 -23.42
N ALA A 255 -2.23 13.40 -22.32
CA ALA A 255 -3.34 12.50 -22.10
C ALA A 255 -3.37 12.11 -20.62
N ARG A 256 -4.53 11.60 -20.21
CA ARG A 256 -4.71 11.01 -18.88
C ARG A 256 -3.67 9.91 -18.63
N ILE A 257 -3.09 9.93 -17.44
CA ILE A 257 -2.09 8.96 -17.01
C ILE A 257 -2.78 7.69 -16.47
N ASP A 258 -2.12 6.55 -16.67
CA ASP A 258 -2.69 5.22 -16.32
C ASP A 258 -2.22 4.69 -14.96
N SER A 259 -1.13 5.27 -14.43
CA SER A 259 -0.56 4.99 -13.12
C SER A 259 -0.14 6.29 -12.45
N ILE A 260 -0.24 6.32 -11.12
CA ILE A 260 0.24 7.47 -10.34
C ILE A 260 1.78 7.59 -10.41
N ASP A 261 2.47 6.47 -10.61
CA ASP A 261 3.93 6.44 -10.74
C ASP A 261 4.42 7.25 -11.95
N GLU A 262 3.57 7.47 -12.95
CA GLU A 262 3.88 8.30 -14.13
C GLU A 262 4.14 9.77 -13.74
N LEU A 263 3.68 10.23 -12.57
CA LEU A 263 3.99 11.56 -12.06
C LEU A 263 5.47 11.81 -11.83
N HIS A 264 6.32 10.78 -11.65
CA HIS A 264 7.78 10.96 -11.57
C HIS A 264 8.38 11.48 -12.90
N LEU A 265 7.64 11.41 -14.01
CA LEU A 265 8.02 12.01 -15.29
C LEU A 265 7.61 13.48 -15.40
N VAL A 266 6.92 14.03 -14.41
CA VAL A 266 6.52 15.44 -14.42
C VAL A 266 7.65 16.29 -13.85
N ALA A 267 7.90 17.42 -14.49
CA ALA A 267 8.88 18.41 -14.05
C ALA A 267 8.70 18.80 -12.57
N GLY A 268 9.74 18.59 -11.76
CA GLY A 268 9.79 18.97 -10.35
C GLY A 268 9.18 17.96 -9.38
N ILE A 269 8.66 16.83 -9.85
CA ILE A 269 8.20 15.73 -9.01
C ILE A 269 9.32 14.71 -8.83
N ASP A 270 9.80 14.57 -7.61
CA ASP A 270 10.80 13.59 -7.19
C ASP A 270 10.24 12.59 -6.17
N ASP A 271 11.08 11.65 -5.75
CA ASP A 271 10.71 10.61 -4.79
C ASP A 271 10.21 11.20 -3.45
N ASP A 272 10.78 12.32 -3.01
CA ASP A 272 10.37 12.98 -1.75
C ASP A 272 9.00 13.64 -1.89
N TRP A 273 8.72 14.31 -3.01
CA TRP A 273 7.39 14.83 -3.33
C TRP A 273 6.36 13.68 -3.42
N MET A 274 6.71 12.60 -4.14
CA MET A 274 5.83 11.44 -4.30
C MET A 274 5.56 10.71 -2.98
N LYS A 275 6.55 10.67 -2.08
CA LYS A 275 6.39 10.12 -0.74
C LYS A 275 5.49 11.00 0.14
N ALA A 276 5.55 12.31 -0.01
CA ALA A 276 4.74 13.26 0.75
C ALA A 276 3.28 13.28 0.28
N PHE A 277 3.04 13.30 -1.03
CA PHE A 277 1.72 13.60 -1.61
C PHE A 277 1.12 12.45 -2.42
N GLY A 278 1.94 11.54 -2.97
CA GLY A 278 1.48 10.41 -3.77
C GLY A 278 0.41 9.51 -3.11
N PRO A 279 0.47 9.22 -1.78
CA PRO A 279 -0.57 8.42 -1.11
C PRO A 279 -1.98 9.00 -1.19
N GLU A 280 -2.09 10.32 -1.34
CA GLU A 280 -3.33 11.10 -1.39
C GLU A 280 -3.92 11.22 -2.80
N LEU A 281 -3.20 10.72 -3.80
CA LEU A 281 -3.53 10.85 -5.21
C LEU A 281 -3.90 9.50 -5.84
N THR A 282 -4.76 9.57 -6.86
CA THR A 282 -5.12 8.44 -7.71
C THR A 282 -5.28 8.90 -9.15
N VAL A 283 -5.37 7.95 -10.07
CA VAL A 283 -5.68 8.19 -11.49
C VAL A 283 -7.08 7.65 -11.84
N TYR A 284 -7.73 6.98 -10.89
CA TYR A 284 -8.99 6.28 -11.07
C TYR A 284 -10.17 7.06 -10.48
N GLY A 285 -11.38 6.78 -10.97
CA GLY A 285 -12.61 7.34 -10.40
C GLY A 285 -13.02 8.72 -10.91
N GLY A 286 -13.81 9.41 -10.11
CA GLY A 286 -14.38 10.72 -10.43
C GLY A 286 -13.50 11.89 -9.99
N CYS A 287 -13.99 13.12 -10.20
CA CYS A 287 -13.34 14.35 -9.75
C CYS A 287 -13.86 14.86 -8.41
N LYS A 288 -14.44 13.95 -7.62
CA LYS A 288 -14.95 14.22 -6.28
C LYS A 288 -14.42 13.14 -5.37
N VAL A 289 -13.98 13.55 -4.19
CA VAL A 289 -13.46 12.68 -3.15
C VAL A 289 -14.63 12.06 -2.38
N ASN A 290 -14.56 10.76 -2.12
CA ASN A 290 -15.57 10.07 -1.33
C ASN A 290 -15.28 10.17 0.16
N LEU A 291 -16.15 10.86 0.89
CA LEU A 291 -15.97 11.17 2.31
C LEU A 291 -16.02 9.94 3.21
N ASN A 292 -16.52 8.81 2.70
CA ASN A 292 -16.54 7.53 3.40
C ASN A 292 -15.17 6.84 3.43
N PHE A 293 -14.27 7.20 2.51
CA PHE A 293 -12.97 6.54 2.33
C PHE A 293 -11.78 7.52 2.32
N ALA A 294 -12.06 8.82 2.33
CA ALA A 294 -11.08 9.90 2.32
C ALA A 294 -10.13 9.87 3.53
N SER A 295 -8.84 10.17 3.38
CA SER A 295 -7.98 10.37 4.54
C SER A 295 -8.41 11.60 5.35
N ALA A 296 -7.88 11.76 6.57
CA ALA A 296 -8.12 12.98 7.36
C ALA A 296 -7.61 14.22 6.60
N GLU A 297 -6.52 14.10 5.85
CA GLU A 297 -5.99 15.22 5.06
C GLU A 297 -6.96 15.63 3.95
N GLN A 298 -7.54 14.67 3.23
CA GLN A 298 -8.59 14.94 2.24
C GLN A 298 -9.83 15.58 2.84
N ILE A 299 -10.26 15.11 4.01
CA ILE A 299 -11.40 15.70 4.71
C ILE A 299 -11.09 17.16 5.07
N ALA A 300 -9.88 17.46 5.54
CA ALA A 300 -9.45 18.82 5.84
C ALA A 300 -9.47 19.73 4.59
N LEU A 301 -9.05 19.22 3.43
CA LEU A 301 -9.12 19.93 2.15
C LEU A 301 -10.57 20.18 1.70
N VAL A 302 -11.45 19.19 1.84
CA VAL A 302 -12.89 19.35 1.56
C VAL A 302 -13.53 20.39 2.49
N ILE A 303 -13.21 20.36 3.79
CA ILE A 303 -13.70 21.34 4.76
C ILE A 303 -13.24 22.74 4.35
N ARG A 304 -11.97 22.92 3.97
CA ARG A 304 -11.44 24.20 3.48
C ARG A 304 -12.19 24.71 2.26
N HIS A 305 -12.52 23.86 1.29
CA HIS A 305 -13.28 24.25 0.10
C HIS A 305 -14.72 24.70 0.43
N ALA A 306 -15.37 24.02 1.37
CA ALA A 306 -16.79 24.17 1.66
C ALA A 306 -17.13 25.05 2.88
N VAL A 307 -16.12 25.60 3.57
CA VAL A 307 -16.27 26.37 4.83
C VAL A 307 -17.22 27.57 4.72
N SER A 308 -18.04 27.82 5.73
CA SER A 308 -18.87 29.03 5.79
C SER A 308 -18.01 30.30 5.99
N ALA A 309 -18.57 31.47 5.64
CA ALA A 309 -17.87 32.74 5.84
C ALA A 309 -17.46 32.97 7.31
N ALA A 310 -18.27 32.51 8.26
CA ALA A 310 -18.03 32.66 9.70
C ALA A 310 -16.78 31.90 10.18
N ASP A 311 -16.53 30.72 9.61
CA ASP A 311 -15.45 29.83 10.03
C ASP A 311 -14.23 29.83 9.09
N ARG A 312 -14.25 30.67 8.04
CA ARG A 312 -13.17 30.83 7.07
C ARG A 312 -11.77 30.98 7.73
N PRO A 313 -11.56 31.79 8.79
CA PRO A 313 -10.26 31.92 9.44
C PRO A 313 -9.71 30.63 10.11
N LYS A 314 -10.58 29.63 10.34
CA LYS A 314 -10.19 28.32 10.87
C LYS A 314 -9.58 27.42 9.78
N THR A 315 -9.83 27.71 8.51
CA THR A 315 -9.46 26.87 7.35
C THR A 315 -8.51 27.55 6.37
N GLU A 316 -8.09 28.77 6.66
CA GLU A 316 -7.13 29.53 5.86
C GLU A 316 -5.77 29.71 6.55
N GLY A 317 -4.79 30.11 5.74
CA GLY A 317 -3.40 30.32 6.13
C GLY A 317 -2.54 29.05 6.03
N GLU A 318 -1.24 29.23 6.13
CA GLU A 318 -0.25 28.15 5.95
C GLU A 318 -0.31 27.08 7.05
N GLN A 319 -1.03 27.35 8.14
CA GLN A 319 -1.23 26.42 9.26
C GLN A 319 -2.66 25.87 9.33
N PHE A 320 -3.46 26.00 8.27
CA PHE A 320 -4.85 25.55 8.31
C PHE A 320 -5.00 24.07 8.67
N MET A 321 -4.11 23.21 8.17
CA MET A 321 -4.10 21.78 8.50
C MET A 321 -4.01 21.54 10.00
N LEU A 322 -3.19 22.29 10.73
CA LEU A 322 -3.09 22.13 12.19
C LEU A 322 -4.42 22.44 12.91
N LYS A 323 -5.23 23.32 12.34
CA LYS A 323 -6.54 23.71 12.91
C LYS A 323 -7.65 22.73 12.50
N THR A 324 -7.61 22.21 11.27
CA THR A 324 -8.69 21.36 10.71
C THR A 324 -8.47 19.87 10.96
N MET A 325 -7.22 19.41 11.10
CA MET A 325 -6.91 17.99 11.28
C MET A 325 -7.55 17.34 12.52
N PRO A 326 -7.68 18.00 13.69
CA PRO A 326 -8.41 17.39 14.81
C PRO A 326 -9.86 17.04 14.46
N LEU A 327 -10.56 17.93 13.75
CA LEU A 327 -11.92 17.69 13.29
C LEU A 327 -11.96 16.62 12.20
N ALA A 328 -11.01 16.65 11.26
CA ALA A 328 -10.94 15.67 10.20
C ALA A 328 -10.67 14.24 10.70
N ASN A 329 -9.75 14.07 11.66
CA ASN A 329 -9.52 12.78 12.32
C ASN A 329 -10.77 12.31 13.05
N TYR A 330 -11.45 13.20 13.78
CA TYR A 330 -12.71 12.87 14.44
C TYR A 330 -13.78 12.36 13.47
N VAL A 331 -13.86 12.96 12.27
CA VAL A 331 -14.76 12.47 11.21
C VAL A 331 -14.37 11.06 10.74
N VAL A 332 -13.07 10.78 10.57
CA VAL A 332 -12.58 9.45 10.20
C VAL A 332 -12.98 8.41 11.25
N ASP A 333 -12.77 8.71 12.53
CA ASP A 333 -13.12 7.81 13.63
C ASP A 333 -14.63 7.56 13.70
N MET A 334 -15.44 8.61 13.53
CA MET A 334 -16.90 8.49 13.63
C MET A 334 -17.51 7.69 12.48
N ARG A 335 -16.98 7.82 11.26
CA ARG A 335 -17.51 7.08 10.09
C ARG A 335 -17.13 5.60 10.09
N GLU A 336 -16.17 5.14 10.90
CA GLU A 336 -15.82 3.71 10.99
C GLU A 336 -17.03 2.85 11.41
N TYR A 337 -17.93 3.42 12.20
CA TYR A 337 -19.13 2.73 12.70
C TYR A 337 -20.31 2.79 11.74
N ASN A 338 -20.48 3.90 11.02
CA ASN A 338 -21.51 4.06 10.02
C ASN A 338 -21.07 5.07 8.97
N LEU A 339 -21.05 4.65 7.72
CA LEU A 339 -20.72 5.53 6.61
C LEU A 339 -21.81 6.61 6.43
N PHE A 340 -21.46 7.69 5.74
CA PHE A 340 -22.41 8.74 5.39
C PHE A 340 -23.29 8.29 4.22
N GLU A 341 -24.60 8.50 4.31
CA GLU A 341 -25.53 8.28 3.20
C GLU A 341 -25.70 9.54 2.34
N LYS A 342 -25.63 10.71 2.98
CA LYS A 342 -25.82 12.02 2.35
C LYS A 342 -24.71 12.97 2.77
N LEU A 343 -24.37 13.91 1.88
CA LEU A 343 -23.46 15.02 2.20
C LEU A 343 -23.96 15.87 3.38
N LYS A 344 -25.28 15.88 3.60
CA LYS A 344 -25.89 16.56 4.74
C LYS A 344 -25.46 15.95 6.07
N ASP A 345 -25.30 14.62 6.15
CA ASP A 345 -24.93 13.92 7.38
C ASP A 345 -23.49 14.31 7.79
N PHE A 346 -22.59 14.38 6.80
CA PHE A 346 -21.24 14.91 6.99
C PHE A 346 -21.27 16.38 7.44
N LYS A 347 -22.09 17.22 6.79
CA LYS A 347 -22.23 18.64 7.18
C LYS A 347 -22.69 18.78 8.64
N GLU A 348 -23.65 17.99 9.08
CA GLU A 348 -24.16 18.04 10.45
C GLU A 348 -23.07 17.61 11.45
N LEU A 349 -22.33 16.53 11.16
CA LEU A 349 -21.21 16.08 11.99
C LEU A 349 -20.09 17.12 12.11
N VAL A 350 -19.65 17.72 10.99
CA VAL A 350 -18.54 18.69 10.99
C VAL A 350 -18.95 20.01 11.65
N GLY A 351 -20.20 20.44 11.47
CA GLY A 351 -20.72 21.65 12.09
C GLY A 351 -20.92 21.52 13.59
N LYS A 352 -21.30 20.33 14.07
CA LYS A 352 -21.64 20.06 15.47
C LYS A 352 -21.13 18.69 15.94
N PRO A 353 -19.81 18.50 16.06
CA PRO A 353 -19.24 17.21 16.43
C PRO A 353 -19.67 16.76 17.84
N ASP A 354 -20.06 17.68 18.72
CA ASP A 354 -20.56 17.41 20.07
C ASP A 354 -21.91 16.68 20.12
N GLU A 355 -22.75 16.81 19.09
CA GLU A 355 -24.03 16.09 18.98
C GLU A 355 -23.83 14.62 18.52
N TYR A 356 -22.66 14.28 17.98
CA TYR A 356 -22.36 12.97 17.38
C TYR A 356 -21.39 12.17 18.23
N VAL A 357 -21.77 11.84 19.46
CA VAL A 357 -20.92 11.00 20.34
C VAL A 357 -21.03 9.53 19.96
N ASN A 358 -19.90 8.84 19.86
CA ASN A 358 -19.83 7.39 19.62
C ASN A 358 -20.75 6.63 20.61
N PRO A 359 -21.69 5.79 20.14
CA PRO A 359 -22.60 5.04 21.01
C PRO A 359 -21.88 4.17 22.04
N MET A 360 -20.67 3.70 21.73
CA MET A 360 -19.85 2.88 22.63
C MET A 360 -19.26 3.71 23.79
N LEU A 361 -18.98 5.00 23.54
CA LEU A 361 -18.59 5.97 24.57
C LEU A 361 -19.75 6.26 25.54
N ALA A 362 -21.00 6.11 25.10
CA ALA A 362 -22.19 6.23 25.95
C ALA A 362 -22.46 4.95 26.79
N LEU A 363 -22.03 3.77 26.30
CA LEU A 363 -22.26 2.47 26.94
C LEU A 363 -21.14 2.03 27.89
N GLY A 364 -19.94 2.60 27.78
CA GLY A 364 -18.76 2.27 28.60
C GLY A 364 -18.67 2.99 29.96
N GLN A 365 -19.77 3.53 30.51
CA GLN A 365 -19.78 4.13 31.85
C GLN A 365 -19.69 3.05 32.95
N ASP A 366 -18.53 2.40 33.05
CA ASP A 366 -18.09 1.81 34.30
C ASP A 366 -17.04 2.75 34.92
N SER A 367 -17.42 3.33 36.05
CA SER A 367 -16.84 4.53 36.69
C SER A 367 -15.40 4.44 37.21
N SER A 368 -14.57 3.51 36.72
CA SER A 368 -13.24 3.22 37.28
C SER A 368 -12.07 3.30 36.30
N GLN A 369 -12.28 3.51 35.00
CA GLN A 369 -11.20 3.80 34.06
C GLN A 369 -11.40 5.17 33.42
N SER A 370 -10.70 6.16 33.94
CA SER A 370 -10.49 7.45 33.29
C SER A 370 -9.57 7.26 32.08
N GLN A 371 -10.04 6.52 31.06
CA GLN A 371 -9.49 6.65 29.73
C GLN A 371 -9.83 8.07 29.27
N GLN A 372 -8.81 8.85 28.93
CA GLN A 372 -8.99 10.20 28.42
C GLN A 372 -9.94 10.15 27.23
N LEU A 373 -11.17 10.59 27.45
CA LEU A 373 -12.17 10.76 26.40
C LEU A 373 -11.51 11.58 25.27
N PRO A 374 -11.64 11.17 24.00
CA PRO A 374 -11.19 12.01 22.89
C PRO A 374 -11.81 13.39 23.06
N ARG A 375 -10.97 14.44 23.11
CA ARG A 375 -11.49 15.80 23.18
C ARG A 375 -12.28 16.05 21.90
N ILE A 376 -13.58 16.29 22.05
CA ILE A 376 -14.45 16.66 20.95
C ILE A 376 -13.89 17.97 20.37
N PRO A 377 -13.53 18.01 19.08
CA PRO A 377 -12.97 19.21 18.45
C PRO A 377 -14.04 20.29 18.25
N ASP A 378 -13.61 21.52 18.02
CA ASP A 378 -14.53 22.61 17.68
C ASP A 378 -15.14 22.37 16.29
N GLY A 379 -16.44 22.62 16.17
CA GLY A 379 -17.16 22.52 14.90
C GLY A 379 -16.71 23.58 13.88
N ILE A 380 -16.85 23.21 12.61
CA ILE A 380 -16.66 24.07 11.44
C ILE A 380 -17.90 23.98 10.57
N GLU A 381 -18.62 25.08 10.39
CA GLU A 381 -19.78 25.10 9.52
C GLU A 381 -19.35 25.00 8.05
N VAL A 382 -19.92 24.02 7.34
CA VAL A 382 -19.69 23.82 5.90
C VAL A 382 -21.00 23.95 5.11
N ARG A 383 -20.89 24.33 3.83
CA ARG A 383 -22.00 24.57 2.92
C ARG A 383 -22.16 23.39 1.97
N GLU A 384 -23.40 22.92 1.79
CA GLU A 384 -23.66 21.82 0.86
C GLU A 384 -23.51 22.27 -0.60
N LYS A 385 -23.92 23.50 -0.91
CA LYS A 385 -23.86 24.11 -2.24
C LYS A 385 -23.05 25.39 -2.22
N GLY A 386 -22.31 25.63 -3.30
CA GLY A 386 -21.57 26.87 -3.48
C GLY A 386 -22.47 28.10 -3.54
N SER A 387 -21.98 29.21 -2.99
CA SER A 387 -22.69 30.50 -2.90
C SER A 387 -21.77 31.64 -3.35
N LYS A 388 -22.37 32.75 -3.78
CA LYS A 388 -21.67 34.03 -3.95
C LYS A 388 -22.21 34.97 -2.88
N GLU A 389 -21.36 35.49 -2.02
CA GLU A 389 -21.73 36.48 -1.01
C GLU A 389 -20.98 37.79 -1.33
N GLY A 390 -21.61 38.67 -2.11
CA GLY A 390 -20.95 39.91 -2.57
C GLY A 390 -20.24 39.77 -3.92
N ALA A 391 -19.44 40.77 -4.28
CA ALA A 391 -18.79 40.86 -5.59
C ALA A 391 -17.56 39.96 -5.72
N ASP A 392 -16.81 39.78 -4.62
CA ASP A 392 -15.49 39.14 -4.63
C ASP A 392 -15.43 37.82 -3.82
N ASP A 393 -16.38 37.54 -2.92
CA ASP A 393 -16.39 36.30 -2.14
C ASP A 393 -17.24 35.21 -2.81
N VAL A 394 -16.55 34.38 -3.61
CA VAL A 394 -17.08 33.13 -4.14
C VAL A 394 -16.72 32.01 -3.18
N PHE A 395 -17.70 31.23 -2.80
CA PHE A 395 -17.51 30.16 -1.84
C PHE A 395 -17.97 28.80 -2.39
N GLY A 396 -17.12 27.79 -2.26
CA GLY A 396 -17.37 26.43 -2.73
C GLY A 396 -18.40 25.66 -1.91
N GLY A 397 -18.97 24.59 -2.47
CA GLY A 397 -19.88 23.68 -1.77
C GLY A 397 -19.32 22.27 -1.67
N LEU A 398 -19.81 21.49 -0.70
CA LEU A 398 -19.48 20.05 -0.59
C LEU A 398 -19.84 19.31 -1.88
N ASP A 399 -20.94 19.67 -2.55
CA ASP A 399 -21.38 19.04 -3.77
C ASP A 399 -20.42 19.22 -4.96
N GLU A 400 -19.45 20.13 -4.89
CA GLU A 400 -18.48 20.39 -5.96
C GLU A 400 -17.25 19.47 -5.85
N VAL A 401 -16.80 19.16 -4.63
CA VAL A 401 -15.55 18.44 -4.34
C VAL A 401 -15.76 17.06 -3.73
N ALA A 402 -16.94 16.77 -3.19
CA ALA A 402 -17.16 15.57 -2.39
C ALA A 402 -18.36 14.72 -2.85
N THR A 403 -18.30 13.44 -2.51
CA THR A 403 -19.39 12.48 -2.69
C THR A 403 -19.46 11.51 -1.52
N VAL A 404 -20.59 10.83 -1.39
CA VAL A 404 -20.84 9.72 -0.45
C VAL A 404 -21.45 8.53 -1.19
N ALA A 405 -21.24 8.49 -2.52
CA ALA A 405 -21.76 7.41 -3.34
C ALA A 405 -21.16 6.06 -2.90
N PRO A 406 -21.88 4.94 -3.14
CA PRO A 406 -21.32 3.61 -2.92
C PRO A 406 -20.00 3.44 -3.66
N GLU A 407 -19.03 2.80 -3.00
CA GLU A 407 -17.73 2.56 -3.60
C GLU A 407 -17.85 1.67 -4.84
N ARG A 408 -16.94 1.92 -5.79
CA ARG A 408 -16.92 1.29 -7.09
C ARG A 408 -15.54 0.75 -7.44
N ILE A 409 -14.47 1.41 -6.98
CA ILE A 409 -13.09 1.16 -7.41
C ILE A 409 -12.24 0.80 -6.19
N TYR A 410 -11.72 -0.42 -6.21
CA TYR A 410 -10.92 -0.97 -5.13
C TYR A 410 -9.51 -1.26 -5.61
N ARG A 411 -8.53 -0.87 -4.81
CA ARG A 411 -7.16 -1.36 -4.92
C ARG A 411 -7.01 -2.56 -3.99
N VAL A 412 -6.45 -3.62 -4.53
CA VAL A 412 -6.15 -4.87 -3.83
C VAL A 412 -4.65 -5.05 -3.79
N GLU A 413 -4.13 -5.41 -2.63
CA GLU A 413 -2.77 -5.88 -2.44
C GLU A 413 -2.80 -7.30 -1.87
N ILE A 414 -2.18 -8.23 -2.59
CA ILE A 414 -2.05 -9.64 -2.18
C ILE A 414 -0.58 -9.93 -1.98
N ILE A 415 -0.20 -10.23 -0.74
CA ILE A 415 1.16 -10.62 -0.38
C ILE A 415 1.14 -12.12 -0.16
N THR A 416 1.98 -12.86 -0.89
CA THR A 416 2.02 -14.32 -0.82
C THR A 416 3.39 -14.81 -0.42
N THR A 417 3.41 -15.76 0.51
CA THR A 417 4.62 -16.32 1.09
C THR A 417 4.62 -17.83 0.92
N VAL A 418 5.65 -18.36 0.23
CA VAL A 418 5.88 -19.80 0.07
C VAL A 418 7.35 -20.08 0.30
N GLY A 419 7.67 -20.80 1.40
CA GLY A 419 9.06 -21.06 1.76
C GLY A 419 9.84 -19.76 1.97
N ALA A 420 10.85 -19.52 1.12
CA ALA A 420 11.64 -18.28 1.12
C ALA A 420 11.15 -17.24 0.09
N VAL A 421 10.16 -17.58 -0.74
CA VAL A 421 9.63 -16.70 -1.80
C VAL A 421 8.51 -15.84 -1.23
N ASN A 422 8.69 -14.52 -1.35
CA ASN A 422 7.65 -13.52 -1.10
C ASN A 422 7.32 -12.82 -2.42
N LYS A 423 6.04 -12.76 -2.77
CA LYS A 423 5.54 -12.06 -3.97
C LYS A 423 4.45 -11.09 -3.57
N ARG A 424 4.40 -9.94 -4.23
CA ARG A 424 3.35 -8.94 -4.03
C ARG A 424 2.61 -8.72 -5.34
N LEU A 425 1.29 -8.74 -5.29
CA LEU A 425 0.45 -8.39 -6.43
C LEU A 425 -0.38 -7.17 -6.02
N GLN A 426 -0.29 -6.11 -6.81
CA GLN A 426 -1.13 -4.93 -6.68
C GLN A 426 -2.05 -4.83 -7.89
N ALA A 427 -3.35 -4.69 -7.64
CA ALA A 427 -4.33 -4.60 -8.71
C ALA A 427 -5.44 -3.60 -8.38
N VAL A 428 -6.03 -2.99 -9.40
CA VAL A 428 -7.16 -2.08 -9.26
C VAL A 428 -8.35 -2.64 -10.01
N TYR A 429 -9.46 -2.83 -9.30
CA TYR A 429 -10.71 -3.35 -9.84
C TYR A 429 -11.79 -2.27 -9.82
N ASP A 430 -12.42 -2.04 -10.96
CA ASP A 430 -13.61 -1.20 -11.07
C ASP A 430 -14.83 -2.08 -11.33
N MET A 431 -15.74 -2.16 -10.34
CA MET A 431 -16.96 -2.97 -10.38
C MET A 431 -17.96 -2.59 -11.47
N ASN A 432 -17.96 -1.34 -11.92
CA ASN A 432 -18.91 -0.83 -12.90
C ASN A 432 -18.28 -0.57 -14.27
N TYR A 433 -17.01 -0.96 -14.47
CA TYR A 433 -16.37 -0.84 -15.77
C TYR A 433 -17.15 -1.62 -16.85
N ALA A 434 -17.48 -0.94 -17.94
CA ALA A 434 -18.21 -1.54 -19.05
C ALA A 434 -17.27 -2.38 -19.91
N ARG A 435 -17.47 -3.69 -19.95
CA ARG A 435 -16.64 -4.59 -20.76
C ARG A 435 -17.04 -4.46 -22.24
N ALA A 436 -16.07 -4.15 -23.10
CA ALA A 436 -16.34 -4.02 -24.54
C ALA A 436 -16.62 -5.36 -25.24
N GLN A 437 -16.06 -6.46 -24.75
CA GLN A 437 -16.06 -7.77 -25.44
C GLN A 437 -16.92 -8.85 -24.79
N SER A 438 -17.58 -8.57 -23.66
CA SER A 438 -18.40 -9.55 -22.94
C SER A 438 -19.59 -8.88 -22.25
N GLN A 439 -20.71 -9.58 -22.09
CA GLN A 439 -21.80 -9.09 -21.26
C GLN A 439 -21.38 -9.07 -19.78
N GLY A 440 -21.63 -7.95 -19.10
CA GLY A 440 -21.31 -7.76 -17.69
C GLY A 440 -20.64 -6.43 -17.39
N LYS A 441 -20.50 -6.14 -16.10
CA LYS A 441 -19.74 -4.99 -15.57
C LYS A 441 -18.61 -5.52 -14.68
N GLY A 442 -17.54 -4.75 -14.52
CA GLY A 442 -16.45 -5.08 -13.63
C GLY A 442 -15.16 -5.39 -14.38
N ALA A 443 -14.05 -4.70 -14.17
CA ALA A 443 -12.78 -5.07 -14.80
C ALA A 443 -11.58 -4.70 -13.94
N TRP A 444 -10.52 -5.50 -14.04
CA TRP A 444 -9.20 -5.11 -13.56
C TRP A 444 -8.65 -4.03 -14.50
N LEU A 445 -8.47 -2.82 -13.98
CA LEU A 445 -7.92 -1.68 -14.70
C LEU A 445 -6.40 -1.69 -14.73
N TYR A 446 -5.79 -2.24 -13.67
CA TYR A 446 -4.36 -2.29 -13.47
C TYR A 446 -4.00 -3.56 -12.70
N VAL A 447 -2.90 -4.21 -13.09
CA VAL A 447 -2.32 -5.36 -12.38
C VAL A 447 -0.80 -5.25 -12.50
N ARG A 448 -0.11 -5.33 -11.36
CA ARG A 448 1.35 -5.38 -11.25
C ARG A 448 1.74 -6.49 -10.30
N GLU A 449 2.64 -7.35 -10.76
CA GLU A 449 3.29 -8.39 -9.95
C GLU A 449 4.72 -7.94 -9.66
N ASP A 450 5.08 -7.82 -8.37
CA ASP A 450 6.43 -7.54 -7.88
C ASP A 450 7.06 -8.79 -7.23
#